data_AF-A0A8T6A9D5-F1
#
_entry.id   AF-A0A8T6A9D5-F1
#
_cell.length_a   1.000
_cell.length_b   1.000
_cell.length_c   1.000
_cell.angle_alpha   90.00
_cell.angle_beta   90.00
_cell.angle_gamma   90.00
#
_symmetry.space_group_name_H-M   'P 1'
#
loop_
_entity.id
_entity.type
_entity.pdbx_description
1 polymer ?
#
loop_
_entity_poly.entity_id
_entity_poly.type
_entity_poly.pdbx_seq_one_letter_code
_entity_poly.pdbx_strand_id
1 'polypeptide(L)'
;LELTIDYSDIFGNEDLDGYINNIIKMIDTLPDNAMILKSVLAVKLVMQLKILNIVNKNFIENMKKTFSHCPYIKDPIIRSYIHSGEDNKFDDFMRQHRFSKVDFDTQQMIHFINRFNMNKGLIDKNNNFFIQLIDQALRSTDDMIKANAWYLYKEWIRSDDVSPLFIEIEDNLRTFNTNELTRKDNIFILFSSADDGPVMVVSSQRLHDMLNPTKDTNWNSTCIYKSRHKMLPINLTQETLFSSKSHGKYALFPIFTASWRATRIKNIGI
;
A
#
# COMPACT_ATOMS: atom_id res chain seq x y z
N LEU A 1 20.93 -35.61 -9.52
CA LEU A 1 19.86 -36.00 -8.58
C LEU A 1 19.09 -34.74 -8.21
N GLU A 2 17.82 -34.67 -8.57
CA GLU A 2 16.93 -33.61 -8.11
C GLU A 2 16.41 -34.04 -6.73
N LEU A 3 16.80 -33.33 -5.67
CA LEU A 3 16.37 -33.67 -4.31
C LEU A 3 14.92 -33.19 -4.16
N THR A 4 13.98 -34.12 -4.19
CA THR A 4 12.54 -33.86 -4.04
C THR A 4 12.08 -34.35 -2.68
N ILE A 5 11.45 -33.47 -1.91
CA ILE A 5 10.77 -33.84 -0.66
C ILE A 5 9.33 -34.19 -1.05
N ASP A 6 8.89 -35.39 -0.66
CA ASP A 6 7.48 -35.75 -0.75
C ASP A 6 6.74 -35.11 0.43
N TYR A 7 5.70 -34.33 0.12
CA TYR A 7 4.88 -33.63 1.11
C TYR A 7 3.52 -34.33 1.31
N SER A 8 3.30 -35.50 0.69
CA SER A 8 2.09 -36.31 0.88
C SER A 8 1.81 -36.60 2.34
N ASP A 9 2.87 -36.86 3.12
CA ASP A 9 2.79 -37.25 4.52
C ASP A 9 2.45 -36.09 5.46
N ILE A 10 2.21 -34.89 4.93
CA ILE A 10 1.54 -33.81 5.67
C ILE A 10 0.08 -34.21 5.95
N PHE A 11 -0.56 -34.96 5.05
CA PHE A 11 -1.93 -35.41 5.24
C PHE A 11 -2.01 -36.57 6.23
N GLY A 12 -2.79 -36.39 7.30
CA GLY A 12 -3.04 -37.45 8.27
C GLY A 12 -1.87 -37.73 9.22
N ASN A 13 -0.85 -36.88 9.25
CA ASN A 13 0.24 -37.01 10.21
C ASN A 13 -0.25 -36.68 11.63
N GLU A 14 -0.18 -37.65 12.53
CA GLU A 14 -0.55 -37.46 13.94
C GLU A 14 0.40 -36.49 14.67
N ASP A 15 1.67 -36.39 14.23
CA ASP A 15 2.67 -35.43 14.72
C ASP A 15 3.12 -34.47 13.60
N LEU A 16 2.14 -33.70 13.10
CA LEU A 16 2.36 -32.70 12.06
C LEU A 16 3.44 -31.67 12.45
N ASP A 17 3.49 -31.26 13.71
CA ASP A 17 4.48 -30.29 14.20
C ASP A 17 5.90 -30.88 14.15
N GLY A 18 6.11 -32.10 14.62
CA GLY A 18 7.39 -32.80 14.54
C GLY A 18 7.84 -33.03 13.10
N TYR A 19 6.92 -33.46 12.23
CA TYR A 19 7.19 -33.68 10.82
C TYR A 19 7.66 -32.41 10.10
N ILE A 20 6.94 -31.29 10.23
CA ILE A 20 7.31 -30.02 9.61
C ILE A 20 8.67 -29.53 10.15
N ASN A 21 8.90 -29.63 11.46
CA ASN A 21 10.16 -29.23 12.06
C ASN A 21 11.36 -30.05 11.57
N ASN A 22 11.16 -31.35 11.32
CA ASN A 22 12.19 -32.21 10.74
C ASN A 22 12.50 -31.82 9.29
N ILE A 23 11.50 -31.46 8.49
CA ILE A 23 11.71 -30.93 7.14
C ILE A 23 12.52 -29.61 7.19
N ILE A 24 12.14 -28.66 8.06
CA ILE A 24 12.86 -27.39 8.21
C ILE A 24 14.34 -27.66 8.54
N LYS A 25 14.61 -28.56 9.50
CA LYS A 25 15.98 -28.96 9.87
C LYS A 25 16.71 -29.62 8.71
N MET A 26 16.07 -30.55 8.01
CA MET A 26 16.67 -31.25 6.86
C MET A 26 17.08 -30.28 5.75
N ILE A 27 16.25 -29.27 5.46
CA ILE A 27 16.57 -28.23 4.49
C ILE A 27 17.78 -27.40 4.97
N ASP A 28 17.82 -27.04 6.25
CA ASP A 28 18.86 -26.18 6.82
C ASP A 28 20.23 -26.87 6.94
N THR A 29 20.25 -28.17 7.22
CA THR A 29 21.47 -28.98 7.35
C THR A 29 22.12 -29.37 6.02
N LEU A 30 21.51 -29.02 4.88
CA LEU A 30 22.17 -29.18 3.59
C LEU A 30 23.51 -28.41 3.57
N PRO A 31 24.49 -28.83 2.73
CA PRO A 31 25.76 -28.13 2.63
C PRO A 31 25.60 -26.64 2.29
N ASP A 32 26.47 -25.78 2.81
CA ASP A 32 26.36 -24.32 2.63
C ASP A 32 26.52 -23.87 1.17
N ASN A 33 27.24 -24.64 0.35
CA ASN A 33 27.33 -24.39 -1.09
C ASN A 33 26.02 -24.68 -1.85
N ALA A 34 25.01 -25.29 -1.21
CA ALA A 34 23.72 -25.62 -1.80
C ALA A 34 22.65 -24.52 -1.55
N MET A 35 23.05 -23.24 -1.46
CA MET A 35 22.17 -22.12 -1.10
C MET A 35 20.89 -22.04 -1.95
N ILE A 36 20.99 -22.25 -3.26
CA ILE A 36 19.84 -22.20 -4.18
C ILE A 36 18.87 -23.33 -3.86
N LEU A 37 19.37 -24.55 -3.66
CA LEU A 37 18.55 -25.71 -3.33
C LEU A 37 17.85 -25.53 -1.96
N LYS A 38 18.57 -25.01 -0.95
CA LYS A 38 17.99 -24.65 0.35
C LYS A 38 16.78 -23.73 0.19
N SER A 39 16.93 -22.66 -0.59
CA SER A 39 15.86 -21.69 -0.85
C SER A 39 14.69 -22.32 -1.60
N VAL A 40 14.94 -23.09 -2.67
CA VAL A 40 13.88 -23.76 -3.45
C VAL A 40 13.05 -24.74 -2.61
N LEU A 41 13.71 -25.55 -1.77
CA LEU A 41 13.00 -26.50 -0.90
C LEU A 41 12.18 -25.78 0.18
N ALA A 42 12.70 -24.68 0.74
CA ALA A 42 11.96 -23.88 1.71
C ALA A 42 10.73 -23.21 1.07
N VAL A 43 10.84 -22.69 -0.17
CA VAL A 43 9.69 -22.16 -0.92
C VAL A 43 8.65 -23.25 -1.15
N LYS A 44 9.05 -24.45 -1.61
CA LYS A 44 8.13 -25.58 -1.82
C LYS A 44 7.37 -25.94 -0.55
N LEU A 45 8.05 -26.06 0.59
CA LEU A 45 7.43 -26.30 1.89
C LEU A 45 6.39 -25.20 2.23
N VAL A 46 6.79 -23.92 2.12
CA VAL A 46 5.91 -22.78 2.40
C VAL A 46 4.67 -22.78 1.49
N MET A 47 4.85 -23.07 0.20
CA MET A 47 3.72 -23.15 -0.74
C MET A 47 2.77 -24.28 -0.41
N GLN A 48 3.27 -25.46 -0.03
CA GLN A 48 2.43 -26.58 0.38
C GLN A 48 1.61 -26.24 1.63
N LEU A 49 2.24 -25.67 2.67
CA LEU A 49 1.52 -25.26 3.87
C LEU A 49 0.45 -24.19 3.59
N LYS A 50 0.72 -23.26 2.66
CA LYS A 50 -0.26 -22.27 2.19
C LYS A 50 -1.45 -22.93 1.48
N ILE A 51 -1.20 -23.85 0.54
CA ILE A 51 -2.24 -24.56 -0.20
C ILE A 51 -3.14 -25.35 0.76
N LEU A 52 -2.55 -25.97 1.77
CA LEU A 52 -3.26 -26.78 2.77
C LEU A 52 -3.90 -25.95 3.89
N ASN A 53 -3.71 -24.63 3.88
CA ASN A 53 -4.18 -23.71 4.93
C ASN A 53 -3.72 -24.13 6.34
N ILE A 54 -2.51 -24.67 6.45
CA ILE A 54 -1.92 -25.11 7.73
C ILE A 54 -1.12 -23.93 8.30
N VAL A 55 -1.56 -23.43 9.45
CA VAL A 55 -0.90 -22.35 10.19
C VAL A 55 -0.88 -22.71 11.68
N ASN A 56 0.29 -23.08 12.19
CA ASN A 56 0.53 -23.34 13.62
C ASN A 56 1.67 -22.46 14.11
N LYS A 57 1.48 -21.82 15.25
CA LYS A 57 2.44 -20.93 15.89
C LYS A 57 3.81 -21.59 16.10
N ASN A 58 3.84 -22.88 16.47
CA ASN A 58 5.07 -23.60 16.82
C ASN A 58 6.04 -23.69 15.63
N PHE A 59 5.59 -24.19 14.48
CA PHE A 59 6.47 -24.28 13.32
C PHE A 59 6.72 -22.92 12.68
N ILE A 60 5.79 -21.94 12.77
CA ILE A 60 6.05 -20.58 12.29
C ILE A 60 7.21 -19.94 13.08
N GLU A 61 7.27 -20.13 14.40
CA GLU A 61 8.40 -19.66 15.20
C GLU A 61 9.72 -20.35 14.82
N ASN A 62 9.69 -21.65 14.52
CA ASN A 62 10.89 -22.38 14.07
C ASN A 62 11.33 -21.97 12.65
N MET A 63 10.38 -21.74 11.74
CA MET A 63 10.65 -21.17 10.43
C MET A 63 11.21 -19.76 10.55
N LYS A 64 10.71 -18.92 11.47
CA LYS A 64 11.32 -17.61 11.73
C LYS A 64 12.78 -17.76 12.19
N LYS A 65 13.08 -18.64 13.14
CA LYS A 65 14.46 -18.84 13.61
C LYS A 65 15.41 -19.26 12.49
N THR A 66 14.93 -20.13 11.59
CA THR A 66 15.76 -20.72 10.53
C THR A 66 15.78 -19.84 9.27
N PHE A 67 14.61 -19.56 8.72
CA PHE A 67 14.41 -18.89 7.44
C PHE A 67 14.47 -17.35 7.49
N SER A 68 14.67 -16.74 8.66
CA SER A 68 14.97 -15.29 8.72
C SER A 68 16.42 -14.95 8.31
N HIS A 69 17.23 -15.95 8.00
CA HIS A 69 18.64 -15.78 7.63
C HIS A 69 18.89 -16.12 6.16
N CYS A 70 20.05 -15.71 5.64
CA CYS A 70 20.51 -16.10 4.31
C CYS A 70 20.71 -17.64 4.26
N PRO A 71 20.27 -18.35 3.20
CA PRO A 71 19.77 -17.82 1.91
C PRO A 71 18.28 -17.46 1.87
N TYR A 72 17.48 -17.90 2.83
CA TYR A 72 16.01 -17.92 2.77
C TYR A 72 15.36 -16.54 2.76
N ILE A 73 15.86 -15.59 3.56
CA ILE A 73 15.25 -14.27 3.76
C ILE A 73 15.15 -13.42 2.49
N LYS A 74 15.95 -13.76 1.47
CA LYS A 74 15.93 -13.08 0.17
C LYS A 74 14.71 -13.46 -0.67
N ASP A 75 14.06 -14.58 -0.37
CA ASP A 75 12.88 -15.04 -1.10
C ASP A 75 11.59 -14.39 -0.55
N PRO A 76 10.83 -13.65 -1.38
CA PRO A 76 9.63 -12.93 -0.93
C PRO A 76 8.51 -13.86 -0.47
N ILE A 77 8.40 -15.08 -1.00
CA ILE A 77 7.37 -16.06 -0.63
C ILE A 77 7.63 -16.53 0.80
N ILE A 78 8.88 -16.87 1.12
CA ILE A 78 9.29 -17.28 2.47
C ILE A 78 9.09 -16.13 3.45
N ARG A 79 9.61 -14.94 3.12
CA ARG A 79 9.51 -13.75 3.97
C ARG A 79 8.05 -13.42 4.31
N SER A 80 7.16 -13.41 3.30
CA SER A 80 5.72 -13.14 3.52
C SER A 80 5.05 -14.15 4.46
N TYR A 81 5.47 -15.41 4.42
CA TYR A 81 4.83 -16.46 5.21
C TYR A 81 5.26 -16.40 6.67
N ILE A 82 6.56 -16.32 6.93
CA ILE A 82 7.08 -16.28 8.30
C ILE A 82 6.77 -14.96 8.99
N HIS A 83 6.68 -13.84 8.27
CA HIS A 83 6.30 -12.52 8.81
C HIS A 83 4.82 -12.16 8.62
N SER A 84 3.95 -13.14 8.36
CA SER A 84 2.50 -12.92 8.14
C SER A 84 1.81 -12.10 9.24
N GLY A 85 2.26 -12.18 10.50
CA GLY A 85 1.75 -11.36 11.60
C GLY A 85 2.23 -9.89 11.61
N GLU A 86 3.36 -9.58 10.96
CA GLU A 86 3.84 -8.21 10.75
C GLU A 86 3.13 -7.59 9.55
N ASP A 87 2.92 -8.36 8.48
CA ASP A 87 2.09 -7.98 7.33
C ASP A 87 0.68 -7.58 7.78
N ASN A 88 0.08 -8.33 8.72
CA ASN A 88 -1.24 -8.00 9.27
C ASN A 88 -1.23 -6.67 10.04
N LYS A 89 -0.17 -6.32 10.79
CA LYS A 89 -0.10 -5.05 11.51
C LYS A 89 -0.05 -3.85 10.55
N PHE A 90 0.75 -3.95 9.49
CA PHE A 90 0.85 -2.89 8.49
C PHE A 90 -0.42 -2.81 7.63
N ASP A 91 -1.03 -3.95 7.29
CA ASP A 91 -2.32 -3.98 6.59
C ASP A 91 -3.45 -3.40 7.46
N ASP A 92 -3.46 -3.71 8.77
CA ASP A 92 -4.43 -3.15 9.72
C ASP A 92 -4.19 -1.66 9.94
N PHE A 93 -2.93 -1.23 10.07
CA PHE A 93 -2.58 0.19 10.12
C PHE A 93 -3.07 0.92 8.88
N MET A 94 -2.80 0.40 7.69
CA MET A 94 -3.26 0.97 6.43
C MET A 94 -4.78 1.07 6.37
N ARG A 95 -5.52 0.04 6.82
CA ARG A 95 -6.99 0.07 6.89
C ARG A 95 -7.51 1.11 7.88
N GLN A 96 -6.93 1.16 9.09
CA GLN A 96 -7.29 2.13 10.13
C GLN A 96 -7.05 3.57 9.68
N HIS A 97 -5.99 3.77 8.90
CA HIS A 97 -5.55 5.09 8.46
C HIS A 97 -5.94 5.42 7.01
N ARG A 98 -6.77 4.60 6.35
CA ARG A 98 -7.18 4.80 4.95
C ARG A 98 -7.74 6.20 4.68
N PHE A 99 -8.42 6.79 5.65
CA PHE A 99 -9.10 8.09 5.53
C PHE A 99 -8.64 9.10 6.57
N SER A 100 -7.47 8.91 7.17
CA SER A 100 -6.89 9.88 8.09
C SER A 100 -5.53 10.35 7.58
N LYS A 101 -5.13 11.51 8.06
CA LYS A 101 -3.78 12.01 7.81
C LYS A 101 -2.78 11.07 8.48
N VAL A 102 -1.71 10.71 7.77
CA VAL A 102 -0.59 9.93 8.29
C VAL A 102 0.71 10.70 8.05
N ASP A 103 1.60 10.74 9.05
CA ASP A 103 2.96 11.23 8.90
C ASP A 103 3.89 10.02 8.94
N PHE A 104 4.51 9.68 7.80
CA PHE A 104 5.31 8.46 7.64
C PHE A 104 6.78 8.70 8.01
N ASP A 105 7.36 7.79 8.79
CA ASP A 105 8.81 7.72 8.93
C ASP A 105 9.47 6.96 7.75
N THR A 106 10.80 7.03 7.67
CA THR A 106 11.59 6.38 6.61
C THR A 106 11.37 4.86 6.52
N GLN A 107 11.27 4.17 7.65
CA GLN A 107 11.06 2.71 7.68
C GLN A 107 9.66 2.36 7.20
N GLN A 108 8.65 3.12 7.64
CA GLN A 108 7.28 2.99 7.17
C GLN A 108 7.19 3.25 5.67
N MET A 109 7.85 4.29 5.15
CA MET A 109 7.88 4.57 3.71
C MET A 109 8.44 3.39 2.91
N ILE A 110 9.61 2.87 3.31
CA ILE A 110 10.22 1.71 2.66
C ILE A 110 9.30 0.49 2.73
N HIS A 111 8.72 0.22 3.90
CA HIS A 111 7.85 -0.93 4.09
C HIS A 111 6.60 -0.87 3.21
N PHE A 112 5.85 0.24 3.25
CA PHE A 112 4.60 0.35 2.50
C PHE A 112 4.82 0.42 1.00
N ILE A 113 5.89 1.07 0.51
CA ILE A 113 6.25 1.05 -0.92
C ILE A 113 6.50 -0.39 -1.37
N ASN A 114 7.27 -1.17 -0.59
CA ASN A 114 7.50 -2.58 -0.89
C ASN A 114 6.20 -3.39 -0.84
N ARG A 115 5.33 -3.13 0.14
CA ARG A 115 4.04 -3.82 0.30
C ARG A 115 3.14 -3.61 -0.93
N PHE A 116 3.01 -2.38 -1.40
CA PHE A 116 2.23 -2.06 -2.60
C PHE A 116 2.87 -2.61 -3.88
N ASN A 117 4.20 -2.64 -3.98
CA ASN A 117 4.89 -3.31 -5.09
C ASN A 117 4.58 -4.81 -5.14
N MET A 118 4.51 -5.48 -3.98
CA MET A 118 4.16 -6.90 -3.90
C MET A 118 2.67 -7.18 -4.18
N ASN A 119 1.79 -6.23 -3.83
CA ASN A 119 0.35 -6.39 -4.03
C ASN A 119 -0.29 -5.07 -4.48
N LYS A 120 -0.22 -4.80 -5.78
CA LYS A 120 -0.77 -3.58 -6.40
C LYS A 120 -2.28 -3.45 -6.19
N GLY A 121 -3.02 -4.56 -6.02
CA GLY A 121 -4.46 -4.56 -5.74
C GLY A 121 -4.86 -3.95 -4.38
N LEU A 122 -3.88 -3.69 -3.50
CA LEU A 122 -4.10 -2.92 -2.28
C LEU A 122 -4.21 -1.41 -2.54
N ILE A 123 -3.68 -0.91 -3.65
CA ILE A 123 -3.58 0.53 -3.91
C ILE A 123 -4.97 1.15 -4.00
N ASP A 124 -5.86 0.65 -4.87
CA ASP A 124 -7.18 1.28 -5.08
C ASP A 124 -8.02 1.26 -3.80
N LYS A 125 -7.98 0.13 -3.10
CA LYS A 125 -8.64 -0.05 -1.80
C LYS A 125 -8.07 0.83 -0.71
N ASN A 126 -6.87 1.37 -0.86
CA ASN A 126 -6.23 2.23 0.14
C ASN A 126 -5.68 3.51 -0.52
N ASN A 127 -6.32 3.98 -1.59
CA ASN A 127 -5.73 5.00 -2.47
C ASN A 127 -5.38 6.28 -1.71
N ASN A 128 -6.25 6.73 -0.81
CA ASN A 128 -6.02 7.92 0.02
C ASN A 128 -4.78 7.77 0.93
N PHE A 129 -4.50 6.58 1.45
CA PHE A 129 -3.29 6.28 2.21
C PHE A 129 -2.06 6.21 1.29
N PHE A 130 -2.19 5.51 0.16
CA PHE A 130 -1.15 5.39 -0.85
C PHE A 130 -0.69 6.74 -1.41
N ILE A 131 -1.61 7.64 -1.75
CA ILE A 131 -1.27 8.95 -2.30
C ILE A 131 -0.52 9.81 -1.28
N GLN A 132 -0.87 9.75 0.00
CA GLN A 132 -0.11 10.42 1.07
C GLN A 132 1.31 9.87 1.19
N LEU A 133 1.45 8.55 1.13
CA LEU A 133 2.74 7.87 1.15
C LEU A 133 3.61 8.32 -0.03
N ILE A 134 3.07 8.34 -1.25
CA ILE A 134 3.81 8.78 -2.44
C ILE A 134 4.19 10.25 -2.33
N ASP A 135 3.29 11.16 -1.94
CA ASP A 135 3.63 12.58 -1.78
C ASP A 135 4.78 12.79 -0.80
N GLN A 136 4.74 12.14 0.37
CA GLN A 136 5.80 12.23 1.37
C GLN A 136 7.10 11.60 0.89
N ALA A 137 7.04 10.42 0.26
CA ALA A 137 8.21 9.73 -0.27
C ALA A 137 8.90 10.53 -1.39
N LEU A 138 8.14 11.19 -2.27
CA LEU A 138 8.68 12.06 -3.32
C LEU A 138 9.31 13.36 -2.76
N ARG A 139 8.93 13.76 -1.54
CA ARG A 139 9.52 14.89 -0.79
C ARG A 139 10.67 14.46 0.14
N SER A 140 10.96 13.16 0.24
CA SER A 140 12.06 12.62 1.05
C SER A 140 13.40 13.23 0.62
N THR A 141 14.42 13.16 1.48
CA THR A 141 15.81 13.45 1.06
C THR A 141 16.52 12.20 0.50
N ASP A 142 15.94 11.01 0.71
CA ASP A 142 16.48 9.74 0.23
C ASP A 142 16.09 9.50 -1.23
N ASP A 143 17.07 9.49 -2.13
CA ASP A 143 16.85 9.34 -3.57
C ASP A 143 16.35 7.94 -3.97
N MET A 144 16.70 6.90 -3.20
CA MET A 144 16.20 5.55 -3.44
C MET A 144 14.70 5.46 -3.11
N ILE A 145 14.27 6.09 -2.01
CA ILE A 145 12.85 6.18 -1.65
C ILE A 145 12.08 6.94 -2.73
N LYS A 146 12.59 8.10 -3.19
CA LYS A 146 11.96 8.87 -4.28
C LYS A 146 11.83 8.04 -5.55
N ALA A 147 12.91 7.37 -5.97
CA ALA A 147 12.93 6.57 -7.19
C ALA A 147 11.91 5.42 -7.13
N ASN A 148 11.86 4.70 -6.01
CA ASN A 148 10.90 3.62 -5.80
C ASN A 148 9.45 4.12 -5.76
N ALA A 149 9.21 5.28 -5.13
CA ALA A 149 7.89 5.91 -5.10
C ALA A 149 7.44 6.34 -6.51
N TRP A 150 8.32 6.96 -7.30
CA TRP A 150 8.02 7.31 -8.69
C TRP A 150 7.70 6.10 -9.54
N TYR A 151 8.53 5.06 -9.45
CA TYR A 151 8.32 3.81 -10.16
C TYR A 151 6.94 3.22 -9.84
N LEU A 152 6.62 3.05 -8.56
CA LEU A 152 5.36 2.50 -8.10
C LEU A 152 4.15 3.37 -8.53
N TYR A 153 4.28 4.70 -8.43
CA TYR A 153 3.21 5.61 -8.81
C TYR A 153 2.92 5.57 -10.31
N LYS A 154 3.96 5.54 -11.13
CA LYS A 154 3.85 5.43 -12.59
C LYS A 154 3.27 4.12 -13.04
N GLU A 155 3.68 3.03 -12.41
CA GLU A 155 3.14 1.70 -12.64
C GLU A 155 1.65 1.62 -12.31
N TRP A 156 1.23 2.23 -11.19
CA TRP A 156 -0.18 2.24 -10.81
C TRP A 156 -1.02 3.10 -11.75
N ILE A 157 -0.57 4.30 -12.13
CA ILE A 157 -1.32 5.16 -13.05
C ILE A 157 -1.57 4.50 -14.41
N ARG A 158 -0.64 3.66 -14.86
CA ARG A 158 -0.74 2.94 -16.14
C ARG A 158 -1.53 1.63 -16.02
N SER A 159 -2.08 1.29 -14.86
CA SER A 159 -2.95 0.12 -14.71
C SER A 159 -4.26 0.32 -15.48
N ASP A 160 -4.89 -0.78 -15.91
CA ASP A 160 -6.14 -0.72 -16.71
C ASP A 160 -7.28 0.01 -15.99
N ASP A 161 -7.28 0.02 -14.65
CA ASP A 161 -8.30 0.67 -13.83
C ASP A 161 -8.16 2.21 -13.81
N VAL A 162 -6.93 2.72 -13.98
CA VAL A 162 -6.61 4.16 -13.90
C VAL A 162 -6.35 4.75 -15.28
N SER A 163 -5.69 4.00 -16.16
CA SER A 163 -5.21 4.43 -17.48
C SER A 163 -6.28 5.15 -18.32
N PRO A 164 -7.54 4.66 -18.40
CA PRO A 164 -8.57 5.36 -19.18
C PRO A 164 -8.94 6.73 -18.62
N LEU A 165 -8.88 6.93 -17.30
CA LEU A 165 -9.05 8.25 -16.68
C LEU A 165 -7.79 9.09 -16.90
N PHE A 166 -6.61 8.46 -16.81
CA PHE A 166 -5.32 9.12 -16.95
C PHE A 166 -5.12 9.75 -18.33
N ILE A 167 -5.45 9.03 -19.41
CA ILE A 167 -5.33 9.53 -20.79
C ILE A 167 -6.11 10.85 -20.98
N GLU A 168 -7.30 10.96 -20.40
CA GLU A 168 -8.13 12.16 -20.55
C GLU A 168 -7.65 13.35 -19.72
N ILE A 169 -6.88 13.10 -18.66
CA ILE A 169 -6.30 14.15 -17.82
C ILE A 169 -4.83 14.42 -18.15
N GLU A 170 -4.18 13.62 -19.01
CA GLU A 170 -2.76 13.63 -19.32
C GLU A 170 -2.27 15.01 -19.81
N ASP A 171 -3.09 15.71 -20.59
CA ASP A 171 -2.80 17.08 -21.06
C ASP A 171 -2.56 18.07 -19.89
N ASN A 172 -3.07 17.78 -18.70
CA ASN A 172 -2.86 18.58 -17.49
C ASN A 172 -1.58 18.20 -16.71
N LEU A 173 -0.81 17.19 -17.14
CA LEU A 173 0.23 16.51 -16.35
C LEU A 173 1.63 16.63 -16.95
N ARG A 174 2.03 17.85 -17.31
CA ARG A 174 3.28 18.16 -18.04
C ARG A 174 4.56 17.53 -17.47
N THR A 175 4.64 17.33 -16.15
CA THR A 175 5.84 16.88 -15.45
C THR A 175 5.78 15.43 -14.97
N PHE A 176 4.67 14.73 -15.22
CA PHE A 176 4.55 13.32 -14.85
C PHE A 176 5.66 12.47 -15.49
N ASN A 177 5.99 12.74 -16.75
CA ASN A 177 7.02 11.99 -17.47
C ASN A 177 8.45 12.37 -17.06
N THR A 178 8.69 13.50 -16.41
CA THR A 178 10.05 13.98 -16.07
C THR A 178 10.61 13.42 -14.76
N ASN A 179 9.81 12.69 -13.96
CA ASN A 179 10.17 12.27 -12.58
C ASN A 179 10.48 13.45 -11.65
N GLU A 180 10.00 14.65 -11.97
CA GLU A 180 10.19 15.82 -11.12
C GLU A 180 8.88 16.15 -10.41
N LEU A 181 8.92 16.16 -9.08
CA LEU A 181 7.78 16.61 -8.29
C LEU A 181 7.71 18.13 -8.34
N THR A 182 6.82 18.68 -9.16
CA THR A 182 6.48 20.09 -9.02
C THR A 182 5.37 20.28 -7.99
N ARG A 183 5.41 21.43 -7.34
CA ARG A 183 4.39 21.78 -6.34
C ARG A 183 3.03 22.06 -6.97
N LYS A 184 2.98 22.46 -8.25
CA LYS A 184 1.77 23.02 -8.87
C LYS A 184 1.08 22.10 -9.87
N ASP A 185 1.79 21.12 -10.43
CA ASP A 185 1.18 20.22 -11.40
C ASP A 185 0.28 19.21 -10.70
N ASN A 186 -0.92 19.01 -11.25
CA ASN A 186 -1.96 18.23 -10.63
C ASN A 186 -1.74 16.73 -10.85
N ILE A 187 -0.66 16.16 -10.34
CA ILE A 187 -0.30 14.77 -10.65
C ILE A 187 -1.00 13.72 -9.80
N PHE A 188 -1.56 14.07 -8.64
CA PHE A 188 -2.11 13.10 -7.71
C PHE A 188 -3.59 12.83 -7.95
N ILE A 189 -3.94 11.55 -8.10
CA ILE A 189 -5.30 11.06 -8.32
C ILE A 189 -5.81 10.41 -7.04
N LEU A 190 -6.78 11.06 -6.40
CA LEU A 190 -7.49 10.56 -5.23
C LEU A 190 -8.82 9.93 -5.65
N PHE A 191 -9.05 8.72 -5.21
CA PHE A 191 -10.33 8.04 -5.37
C PHE A 191 -11.28 8.44 -4.26
N SER A 192 -12.54 8.64 -4.64
CA SER A 192 -13.61 8.78 -3.66
C SER A 192 -13.76 7.50 -2.85
N SER A 193 -14.29 7.63 -1.63
CA SER A 193 -14.69 6.49 -0.81
C SER A 193 -16.00 5.82 -1.26
N ALA A 194 -16.74 6.44 -2.19
CA ALA A 194 -17.95 5.84 -2.76
C ALA A 194 -17.59 4.90 -3.92
N ASP A 195 -18.27 3.77 -4.01
CA ASP A 195 -18.16 2.85 -5.15
C ASP A 195 -18.62 3.58 -6.44
N ASP A 196 -17.83 3.47 -7.51
CA ASP A 196 -18.01 4.25 -8.76
C ASP A 196 -18.15 5.78 -8.52
N GLY A 197 -17.47 6.24 -7.46
CA GLY A 197 -17.42 7.64 -7.08
C GLY A 197 -16.53 8.49 -8.00
N PRO A 198 -16.64 9.82 -7.90
CA PRO A 198 -15.74 10.71 -8.61
C PRO A 198 -14.29 10.57 -8.14
N VAL A 199 -13.35 10.98 -8.98
CA VAL A 199 -11.94 11.12 -8.64
C VAL A 199 -11.56 12.59 -8.52
N MET A 200 -10.67 12.92 -7.60
CA MET A 200 -10.12 14.26 -7.45
C MET A 200 -8.67 14.26 -7.90
N VAL A 201 -8.32 15.20 -8.76
CA VAL A 201 -6.94 15.39 -9.24
C VAL A 201 -6.37 16.65 -8.58
N VAL A 202 -5.25 16.51 -7.87
CA VAL A 202 -4.63 17.59 -7.09
C VAL A 202 -3.13 17.63 -7.29
N SER A 203 -2.56 18.81 -7.10
CA SER A 203 -1.11 18.99 -7.03
C SER A 203 -0.56 18.63 -5.66
N SER A 204 0.74 18.39 -5.61
CA SER A 204 1.46 18.11 -4.36
C SER A 204 1.28 19.22 -3.32
N GLN A 205 1.33 20.50 -3.73
CA GLN A 205 1.08 21.62 -2.80
C GLN A 205 -0.36 21.62 -2.32
N ARG A 206 -1.33 21.42 -3.21
CA ARG A 206 -2.74 21.45 -2.84
C ARG A 206 -3.12 20.30 -1.90
N LEU A 207 -2.61 19.09 -2.16
CA LEU A 207 -2.75 17.95 -1.26
C LEU A 207 -2.21 18.29 0.14
N HIS A 208 -0.99 18.84 0.19
CA HIS A 208 -0.36 19.24 1.45
C HIS A 208 -1.17 20.30 2.20
N ASP A 209 -1.63 21.35 1.52
CA ASP A 209 -2.40 22.45 2.10
C ASP A 209 -3.77 22.00 2.61
N MET A 210 -4.42 21.05 1.93
CA MET A 210 -5.71 20.50 2.37
C MET A 210 -5.56 19.51 3.54
N LEU A 211 -4.43 18.79 3.62
CA LEU A 211 -4.12 17.94 4.77
C LEU A 211 -3.70 18.77 6.00
N ASN A 212 -3.00 19.89 5.79
CA ASN A 212 -2.47 20.77 6.85
C ASN A 212 -3.00 22.21 6.69
N PRO A 213 -4.30 22.44 6.96
CA PRO A 213 -4.92 23.66 6.52
C PRO A 213 -4.64 24.86 7.43
N THR A 214 -4.61 26.04 6.80
CA THR A 214 -4.56 27.35 7.44
C THR A 214 -5.91 28.06 7.23
N LYS A 215 -6.06 29.27 7.80
CA LYS A 215 -7.26 30.09 7.59
C LYS A 215 -7.50 30.44 6.11
N ASP A 216 -6.43 30.46 5.31
CA ASP A 216 -6.44 30.88 3.90
C ASP A 216 -6.46 29.68 2.94
N THR A 217 -6.56 28.44 3.45
CA THR A 217 -6.60 27.23 2.61
C THR A 217 -7.80 27.27 1.67
N ASN A 218 -7.54 27.17 0.37
CA ASN A 218 -8.59 27.11 -0.65
C ASN A 218 -9.18 25.70 -0.79
N TRP A 219 -10.38 25.51 -0.27
CA TRP A 219 -11.11 24.24 -0.30
C TRP A 219 -11.91 23.97 -1.59
N ASN A 220 -11.99 24.93 -2.52
CA ASN A 220 -12.74 24.76 -3.76
C ASN A 220 -11.98 23.83 -4.72
N SER A 221 -12.53 22.64 -4.96
CA SER A 221 -11.91 21.63 -5.82
C SER A 221 -12.21 21.93 -7.29
N THR A 222 -11.16 22.18 -8.08
CA THR A 222 -11.30 22.60 -9.50
C THR A 222 -11.15 21.45 -10.50
N CYS A 223 -10.74 20.27 -10.06
CA CYS A 223 -10.43 19.11 -10.90
C CYS A 223 -11.04 17.83 -10.31
N ILE A 224 -12.36 17.72 -10.35
CA ILE A 224 -13.09 16.50 -10.01
C ILE A 224 -13.64 15.90 -11.30
N TYR A 225 -13.49 14.59 -11.47
CA TYR A 225 -13.98 13.86 -12.64
C TYR A 225 -14.89 12.72 -12.19
N LYS A 226 -15.98 12.47 -12.92
CA LYS A 226 -16.81 11.27 -12.77
C LYS A 226 -17.07 10.70 -14.14
N SER A 227 -16.89 9.39 -14.29
CA SER A 227 -17.12 8.69 -15.56
C SER A 227 -16.49 9.45 -16.73
N ARG A 228 -15.20 9.82 -16.61
CA ARG A 228 -14.44 10.50 -17.68
C ARG A 228 -14.84 11.96 -17.99
N HIS A 229 -15.71 12.55 -17.17
CA HIS A 229 -16.16 13.92 -17.37
C HIS A 229 -15.82 14.81 -16.18
N LYS A 230 -15.25 15.98 -16.46
CA LYS A 230 -14.99 17.00 -15.46
C LYS A 230 -16.32 17.47 -14.86
N MET A 231 -16.47 17.33 -13.56
CA MET A 231 -17.63 17.84 -12.84
C MET A 231 -17.49 19.34 -12.62
N LEU A 232 -18.56 20.09 -12.92
CA LEU A 232 -18.60 21.52 -12.64
C LEU A 232 -18.68 21.77 -11.13
N PRO A 233 -17.97 22.78 -10.60
CA PRO A 233 -17.99 23.08 -9.16
C PRO A 233 -19.38 23.33 -8.58
N ILE A 234 -20.32 23.84 -9.37
CA ILE A 234 -21.71 24.08 -8.93
C ILE A 234 -22.47 22.80 -8.57
N ASN A 235 -22.00 21.64 -9.05
CA ASN A 235 -22.65 20.36 -8.83
C ASN A 235 -22.22 19.68 -7.51
N LEU A 236 -21.23 20.22 -6.79
CA LEU A 236 -20.65 19.60 -5.60
C LEU A 236 -20.38 20.63 -4.51
N THR A 237 -21.08 20.52 -3.37
CA THR A 237 -20.80 21.35 -2.19
C THR A 237 -19.59 20.83 -1.42
N GLN A 238 -18.93 21.70 -0.66
CA GLN A 238 -17.84 21.29 0.23
C GLN A 238 -18.32 20.30 1.30
N GLU A 239 -19.56 20.47 1.81
CA GLU A 239 -20.19 19.49 2.71
C GLU A 239 -20.27 18.10 2.09
N THR A 240 -20.64 17.97 0.81
CA THR A 240 -20.70 16.67 0.14
C THR A 240 -19.30 16.08 -0.09
N LEU A 241 -18.32 16.93 -0.42
CA LEU A 241 -16.95 16.47 -0.64
C LEU A 241 -16.29 15.97 0.64
N PHE A 242 -16.44 16.70 1.75
CA PHE A 242 -15.63 16.48 2.95
C PHE A 242 -16.44 16.13 4.21
N SER A 243 -17.78 16.10 4.15
CA SER A 243 -18.69 15.84 5.28
C SER A 243 -18.62 16.86 6.42
N SER A 244 -19.79 17.27 6.93
CA SER A 244 -19.92 18.07 8.16
C SER A 244 -19.81 17.26 9.47
N LYS A 245 -19.81 15.92 9.40
CA LYS A 245 -19.76 15.01 10.54
C LYS A 245 -18.42 14.27 10.63
N SER A 246 -17.98 13.94 11.86
CA SER A 246 -16.66 13.33 12.18
C SER A 246 -16.43 11.94 11.58
N HIS A 247 -17.50 11.20 11.30
CA HIS A 247 -17.45 9.84 10.77
C HIS A 247 -18.38 9.67 9.57
N GLY A 248 -18.40 10.68 8.69
CA GLY A 248 -19.28 10.66 7.53
C GLY A 248 -18.92 9.54 6.57
N LYS A 249 -19.63 8.41 6.66
CA LYS A 249 -19.72 7.37 5.60
C LYS A 249 -20.21 7.92 4.24
N TYR A 250 -20.50 9.22 4.16
CA TYR A 250 -21.10 9.91 3.03
C TYR A 250 -20.20 11.00 2.44
N ALA A 251 -19.01 11.27 3.00
CA ALA A 251 -18.06 12.18 2.37
C ALA A 251 -17.49 11.51 1.12
N LEU A 252 -17.30 12.26 0.04
CA LEU A 252 -16.64 11.71 -1.14
C LEU A 252 -15.13 11.54 -0.93
N PHE A 253 -14.48 12.46 -0.21
CA PHE A 253 -13.04 12.45 0.08
C PHE A 253 -12.79 12.57 1.59
N PRO A 254 -13.03 11.49 2.36
CA PRO A 254 -13.06 11.57 3.81
C PRO A 254 -11.71 11.93 4.45
N ILE A 255 -10.60 11.72 3.73
CA ILE A 255 -9.24 12.11 4.14
C ILE A 255 -9.14 13.58 4.57
N PHE A 256 -9.95 14.46 3.98
CA PHE A 256 -9.94 15.90 4.26
C PHE A 256 -10.95 16.34 5.32
N THR A 257 -11.83 15.44 5.78
CA THR A 257 -12.93 15.76 6.72
C THR A 257 -12.44 16.47 7.97
N ALA A 258 -11.43 15.90 8.63
CA ALA A 258 -10.91 16.42 9.89
C ALA A 258 -10.31 17.82 9.70
N SER A 259 -9.47 17.97 8.68
CA SER A 259 -8.79 19.21 8.32
C SER A 259 -9.78 20.32 7.94
N TRP A 260 -10.76 20.03 7.07
CA TRP A 260 -11.78 20.98 6.66
C TRP A 260 -12.64 21.46 7.83
N ARG A 261 -13.06 20.54 8.71
CA ARG A 261 -13.82 20.90 9.92
C ARG A 261 -13.01 21.75 10.88
N ALA A 262 -11.73 21.46 11.08
CA ALA A 262 -10.86 22.26 11.94
C ALA A 262 -10.78 23.72 11.47
N THR A 263 -10.73 23.98 10.17
CA THR A 263 -10.80 25.35 9.64
C THR A 263 -12.16 26.00 9.81
N ARG A 264 -13.25 25.24 9.63
CA ARG A 264 -14.62 25.78 9.77
C ARG A 264 -14.93 26.18 11.21
N ILE A 265 -14.51 25.38 12.19
CA ILE A 265 -14.69 25.71 13.63
C ILE A 265 -13.92 26.99 13.96
N LYS A 266 -12.63 27.07 13.59
CA LYS A 266 -11.79 28.26 13.83
C LYS A 266 -12.34 29.52 13.17
N ASN A 267 -12.94 29.41 11.98
CA ASN A 267 -13.48 30.56 11.25
C ASN A 267 -14.88 30.99 11.76
N ILE A 268 -15.63 30.13 12.44
CA ILE A 268 -16.93 30.47 13.04
C ILE A 268 -16.75 31.06 14.46
N GLY A 269 -15.55 30.97 15.06
CA GLY A 269 -15.25 31.58 16.35
C GLY A 269 -15.92 30.89 17.55
N ILE A 270 -16.17 29.59 17.45
CA ILE A 270 -16.62 28.74 18.58
C ILE A 270 -15.40 28.21 19.33
#